data_AF-A0A2V5ILX4-F1
#
_entry.id   AF-A0A2V5ILX4-F1
#
_cell.length_a   1.000
_cell.length_b   1.000
_cell.length_c   1.000
_cell.angle_alpha   90.00
_cell.angle_beta   90.00
_cell.angle_gamma   90.00
#
_symmetry.space_group_name_H-M   'P 1'
#
loop_
_entity.id
_entity.type
_entity.pdbx_description
1 polymer ?
#
loop_
_entity_poly.entity_id
_entity_poly.type
_entity_poly.pdbx_seq_one_letter_code
_entity_poly.pdbx_strand_id
1 'polypeptide(L)'
;MRPLVRESWQRSLNALSTPGGLTPPVVWESRELIEFRRQHPLAAIMPVINKLLIEPSHDTGLLIAVGDEHGRLLWVEGDSAARRHGENINFATGADWSEPVAGTSAPGTALVLGKSVQIVGQEHFNPAVHSWSCTAVPMHDPDSGSILGIVDITGGADAVGANTLSLVQATVAAAEAQLRIHRLEHQMDERRSPGRPATPASTKPLYRDSLQILGRDLGLLHVAGAAITLSERHTEILAMMALHPDGLSAEELSDKVYPDGTSLTSIRAEMVRLRKLLLAVAPSLVPESRPYRLPRPLVVDAEQVRNYLDRGAHRLALNIYRGEVLPRSLAPAISGLRTRVAVQLREAILNDASPEVLLSYLQLPEAADDVEAWRTALHLLPPRSPKRSAVVAHVAELEGESVTGH
;
A
#
# COMPACT_ATOMS: atom_id res chain seq x y z
N MET A 1 27.33 12.84 0.43
CA MET A 1 26.05 12.12 0.54
C MET A 1 25.33 12.14 -0.80
N ARG A 2 24.91 10.96 -1.29
CA ARG A 2 24.20 10.79 -2.58
C ARG A 2 22.83 11.50 -2.56
N PRO A 3 22.28 11.95 -3.71
CA PRO A 3 20.99 12.66 -3.74
C PRO A 3 19.85 11.90 -3.05
N LEU A 4 19.71 10.60 -3.36
CA LEU A 4 18.70 9.72 -2.74
C LEU A 4 18.80 9.70 -1.21
N VAL A 5 20.01 9.59 -0.68
CA VAL A 5 20.24 9.55 0.77
C VAL A 5 19.93 10.90 1.40
N ARG A 6 20.27 12.00 0.72
CA ARG A 6 19.94 13.36 1.18
C ARG A 6 18.43 13.58 1.26
N GLU A 7 17.69 13.20 0.23
CA GLU A 7 16.23 13.32 0.19
C GLU A 7 15.58 12.49 1.30
N SER A 8 16.07 11.26 1.50
CA SER A 8 15.63 10.39 2.60
C SER A 8 15.94 10.98 3.97
N TRP A 9 17.13 11.56 4.16
CA TRP A 9 17.49 12.24 5.40
C TRP A 9 16.59 13.45 5.67
N GLN A 10 16.20 14.20 4.64
CA GLN A 10 15.28 15.32 4.81
C GLN A 10 13.90 14.84 5.29
N ARG A 11 13.35 13.79 4.68
CA ARG A 11 12.09 13.18 5.14
C ARG A 11 12.22 12.63 6.57
N SER A 12 13.34 11.99 6.89
CA SER A 12 13.63 11.46 8.23
C SER A 12 13.69 12.58 9.28
N LEU A 13 14.34 13.72 8.96
CA LEU A 13 14.39 14.89 9.85
C LEU A 13 13.01 15.49 10.09
N ASN A 14 12.16 15.54 9.07
CA ASN A 14 10.79 16.03 9.19
C ASN A 14 9.95 15.14 10.14
N ALA A 15 10.21 13.83 10.17
CA ALA A 15 9.47 12.88 11.01
C ALA A 15 10.04 12.74 12.43
N LEU A 16 11.36 12.68 12.59
CA LEU A 16 12.03 12.23 13.83
C LEU A 16 12.78 13.33 14.58
N SER A 17 12.85 14.54 14.03
CA SER A 17 13.54 15.73 14.57
C SER A 17 15.06 15.61 14.78
N THR A 18 15.58 14.46 15.22
CA THR A 18 17.01 14.20 15.42
C THR A 18 17.40 12.76 15.05
N PRO A 19 18.65 12.50 14.63
CA PRO A 19 19.09 11.15 14.26
C PRO A 19 19.42 10.21 15.43
N GLY A 20 19.60 10.72 16.65
CA GLY A 20 20.06 9.94 17.81
C GLY A 20 18.92 9.41 18.70
N GLY A 21 19.19 8.31 19.42
CA GLY A 21 18.27 7.77 20.44
C GLY A 21 17.04 7.05 19.86
N LEU A 22 17.07 6.73 18.57
CA LEU A 22 15.99 6.02 17.89
C LEU A 22 16.08 4.53 18.17
N THR A 23 14.97 3.97 18.65
CA THR A 23 14.81 2.54 18.91
C THR A 23 13.52 2.08 18.22
N PRO A 24 13.62 1.47 17.03
CA PRO A 24 12.48 0.89 16.32
C PRO A 24 11.60 0.05 17.25
N PRO A 25 10.29 0.36 17.39
CA PRO A 25 9.40 -0.38 18.27
C PRO A 25 9.05 -1.74 17.67
N VAL A 26 8.89 -2.74 18.53
CA VAL A 26 8.26 -4.02 18.15
C VAL A 26 6.75 -3.83 18.24
N VAL A 27 6.08 -3.92 17.10
CA VAL A 27 4.65 -3.56 16.95
C VAL A 27 3.70 -4.75 17.09
N TRP A 28 4.22 -5.98 17.21
CA TRP A 28 3.41 -7.17 17.38
C TRP A 28 3.87 -8.06 18.52
N GLU A 29 2.88 -8.61 19.23
CA GLU A 29 3.09 -9.74 20.12
C GLU A 29 3.35 -11.02 19.31
N SER A 30 4.12 -11.97 19.88
CA SER A 30 4.58 -13.17 19.14
C SER A 30 3.45 -13.99 18.50
N ARG A 31 2.27 -14.05 19.14
CA ARG A 31 1.10 -14.78 18.63
C ARG A 31 0.43 -14.07 17.45
N GLU A 32 0.30 -12.75 17.54
CA GLU A 32 -0.34 -11.93 16.51
C GLU A 32 0.47 -11.98 15.22
N LEU A 33 1.80 -11.92 15.35
CA LEU A 33 2.69 -12.02 14.21
C LEU A 33 2.59 -13.38 13.49
N ILE A 34 2.47 -14.50 14.22
CA ILE A 34 2.33 -15.83 13.60
C ILE A 34 1.07 -15.87 12.73
N GLU A 35 -0.04 -15.32 13.24
CA GLU A 35 -1.30 -15.30 12.50
C GLU A 35 -1.22 -14.34 11.31
N PHE A 36 -0.63 -13.15 11.50
CA PHE A 36 -0.41 -12.20 10.42
C PHE A 36 0.43 -12.82 9.30
N ARG A 37 1.57 -13.45 9.63
CA ARG A 37 2.42 -14.18 8.67
C ARG A 37 1.62 -15.20 7.87
N ARG A 38 0.80 -16.04 8.52
CA ARG A 38 0.00 -17.08 7.85
C ARG A 38 -0.97 -16.52 6.82
N GLN A 39 -1.57 -15.36 7.10
CA GLN A 39 -2.55 -14.73 6.22
C GLN A 39 -1.90 -13.87 5.15
N HIS A 40 -0.65 -13.44 5.36
CA HIS A 40 0.04 -12.53 4.47
C HIS A 40 0.43 -13.18 3.13
N PRO A 41 0.28 -12.50 1.97
CA PRO A 41 0.67 -13.04 0.66
C PRO A 41 2.13 -13.48 0.58
N LEU A 42 3.02 -12.83 1.33
CA LEU A 42 4.45 -13.16 1.35
C LEU A 42 4.74 -14.58 1.89
N ALA A 43 3.85 -15.17 2.70
CA ALA A 43 4.05 -16.53 3.19
C ALA A 43 4.16 -17.56 2.05
N ALA A 44 3.42 -17.33 0.96
CA ALA A 44 3.42 -18.23 -0.20
C ALA A 44 4.74 -18.23 -0.96
N ILE A 45 5.58 -17.21 -0.79
CA ILE A 45 6.85 -17.04 -1.50
C ILE A 45 8.08 -17.16 -0.60
N MET A 46 7.89 -17.25 0.72
CA MET A 46 8.96 -17.54 1.67
C MET A 46 9.79 -18.76 1.30
N PRO A 47 9.26 -19.87 0.74
CA PRO A 47 10.12 -20.98 0.31
C PRO A 47 11.18 -20.61 -0.72
N VAL A 48 10.87 -19.67 -1.64
CA VAL A 48 11.83 -19.17 -2.64
C VAL A 48 12.91 -18.33 -1.97
N ILE A 49 12.50 -17.42 -1.08
CA ILE A 49 13.42 -16.55 -0.32
C ILE A 49 14.32 -17.40 0.59
N ASN A 50 13.75 -18.42 1.24
CA ASN A 50 14.48 -19.35 2.10
C ASN A 50 15.63 -19.99 1.32
N LYS A 51 15.31 -20.58 0.16
CA LYS A 51 16.27 -21.31 -0.66
C LYS A 51 17.34 -20.42 -1.29
N LEU A 52 16.96 -19.23 -1.77
CA LEU A 52 17.86 -18.39 -2.56
C LEU A 52 18.68 -17.40 -1.72
N LEU A 53 18.19 -17.02 -0.54
CA LEU A 53 18.82 -16.00 0.29
C LEU A 53 19.10 -16.46 1.72
N ILE A 54 18.14 -17.09 2.42
CA ILE A 54 18.33 -17.41 3.85
C ILE A 54 19.29 -18.57 4.03
N GLU A 55 19.07 -19.71 3.36
CA GLU A 55 19.95 -20.88 3.48
C GLU A 55 21.41 -20.54 3.13
N PRO A 56 21.71 -19.80 2.04
CA PRO A 56 23.09 -19.41 1.73
C PRO A 56 23.68 -18.35 2.67
N SER A 57 22.85 -17.64 3.46
CA SER A 57 23.32 -16.58 4.36
C SER A 57 23.83 -17.10 5.71
N HIS A 58 23.59 -18.37 6.04
CA HIS A 58 24.13 -18.95 7.26
C HIS A 58 25.67 -18.93 7.24
N ASP A 59 26.27 -18.54 8.38
CA ASP A 59 27.72 -18.43 8.58
C ASP A 59 28.44 -17.42 7.65
N THR A 60 27.72 -16.45 7.10
CA THR A 60 28.27 -15.39 6.22
C THR A 60 28.32 -14.02 6.87
N GLY A 61 27.78 -13.86 8.08
CA GLY A 61 27.57 -12.55 8.70
C GLY A 61 26.45 -11.71 8.05
N LEU A 62 25.62 -12.30 7.20
CA LEU A 62 24.47 -11.64 6.56
C LEU A 62 23.15 -12.01 7.24
N LEU A 63 22.25 -11.03 7.27
CA LEU A 63 20.85 -11.17 7.66
C LEU A 63 19.95 -10.92 6.46
N ILE A 64 18.90 -11.72 6.36
CA ILE A 64 17.82 -11.54 5.42
C ILE A 64 16.58 -11.14 6.22
N ALA A 65 16.11 -9.93 5.99
CA ALA A 65 14.84 -9.47 6.51
C ALA A 65 13.79 -9.44 5.41
N VAL A 66 12.58 -9.88 5.73
CA VAL A 66 11.42 -9.75 4.88
C VAL A 66 10.39 -8.94 5.65
N GLY A 67 10.05 -7.76 5.14
CA GLY A 67 9.08 -6.87 5.76
C GLY A 67 7.79 -6.76 4.94
N ASP A 68 6.72 -6.32 5.58
CA ASP A 68 5.46 -6.01 4.90
C ASP A 68 5.51 -4.65 4.19
N GLU A 69 4.39 -4.26 3.59
CA GLU A 69 4.29 -3.00 2.88
C GLU A 69 4.41 -1.78 3.82
N HIS A 70 4.28 -1.95 5.12
CA HIS A 70 4.41 -0.90 6.14
C HIS A 70 5.83 -0.78 6.70
N GLY A 71 6.78 -1.63 6.26
CA GLY A 71 8.15 -1.63 6.78
C GLY A 71 8.30 -2.41 8.10
N ARG A 72 7.28 -3.18 8.49
CA ARG A 72 7.33 -4.04 9.68
C ARG A 72 8.01 -5.35 9.32
N LEU A 73 9.07 -5.71 10.02
CA LEU A 73 9.88 -6.89 9.71
C LEU A 73 9.11 -8.16 10.06
N LEU A 74 8.62 -8.87 9.05
CA LEU A 74 7.89 -10.11 9.24
C LEU A 74 8.81 -11.28 9.51
N TRP A 75 9.97 -11.39 8.86
CA TRP A 75 10.98 -12.42 9.11
C TRP A 75 12.36 -11.76 9.19
N VAL A 76 13.22 -12.24 10.08
CA VAL A 76 14.63 -11.83 10.18
C VAL A 76 15.45 -13.08 10.45
N GLU A 77 16.12 -13.59 9.42
CA GLU A 77 16.81 -14.88 9.41
C GLU A 77 18.23 -14.73 8.85
N GLY A 78 19.07 -15.76 9.00
CA GLY A 78 20.42 -15.80 8.43
C GLY A 78 21.49 -16.17 9.45
N ASP A 79 22.63 -15.47 9.43
CA ASP A 79 23.75 -15.73 10.32
C ASP A 79 23.37 -15.46 11.80
N SER A 80 23.65 -16.43 12.67
CA SER A 80 23.23 -16.35 14.08
C SER A 80 23.95 -15.27 14.89
N ALA A 81 25.22 -14.96 14.56
CA ALA A 81 25.99 -13.91 15.20
C ALA A 81 25.55 -12.54 14.72
N ALA A 82 25.33 -12.38 13.41
CA ALA A 82 24.74 -11.17 12.85
C ALA A 82 23.36 -10.92 13.45
N ARG A 83 22.53 -11.96 13.64
CA ARG A 83 21.17 -11.82 14.18
C ARG A 83 21.18 -11.29 15.61
N ARG A 84 22.04 -11.87 16.46
CA ARG A 84 22.28 -11.37 17.83
C ARG A 84 22.82 -9.94 17.83
N HIS A 85 23.66 -9.57 16.86
CA HIS A 85 24.17 -8.21 16.76
C HIS A 85 23.08 -7.22 16.31
N GLY A 86 22.21 -7.62 15.38
CA GLY A 86 21.07 -6.83 14.89
C GLY A 86 19.99 -6.60 15.96
N GLU A 87 19.81 -7.55 16.88
CA GLU A 87 18.91 -7.39 18.04
C GLU A 87 19.29 -6.17 18.91
N ASN A 88 20.57 -5.75 18.96
CA ASN A 88 20.98 -4.56 19.71
C ASN A 88 20.45 -3.23 19.15
N ILE A 89 20.03 -3.21 17.89
CA ILE A 89 19.43 -2.06 17.22
C ILE A 89 17.92 -2.27 16.97
N ASN A 90 17.31 -3.28 17.59
CA ASN A 90 15.95 -3.74 17.32
C ASN A 90 15.71 -4.08 15.83
N PHE A 91 16.75 -4.54 15.11
CA PHE A 91 16.57 -5.18 13.81
C PHE A 91 16.11 -6.62 14.02
N ALA A 92 14.85 -6.74 14.43
CA ALA A 92 14.25 -7.98 14.88
C ALA A 92 12.88 -8.18 14.27
N THR A 93 12.45 -9.43 14.28
CA THR A 93 11.10 -9.81 13.87
C THR A 93 10.06 -9.00 14.67
N GLY A 94 9.11 -8.40 13.96
CA GLY A 94 8.05 -7.56 14.49
C GLY A 94 8.40 -6.10 14.69
N ALA A 95 9.65 -5.68 14.43
CA ALA A 95 10.06 -4.29 14.54
C ALA A 95 9.59 -3.45 13.33
N ASP A 96 9.22 -2.19 13.58
CA ASP A 96 8.90 -1.21 12.54
C ASP A 96 10.16 -0.49 12.06
N TRP A 97 10.59 -0.81 10.85
CA TRP A 97 11.76 -0.23 10.17
C TRP A 97 11.36 0.71 9.02
N SER A 98 10.16 1.28 9.09
CA SER A 98 9.74 2.33 8.16
C SER A 98 10.58 3.60 8.33
N GLU A 99 10.71 4.36 7.23
CA GLU A 99 11.51 5.60 7.23
C GLU A 99 11.03 6.64 8.26
N PRO A 100 9.72 6.83 8.52
CA PRO A 100 9.24 7.73 9.57
C PRO A 100 9.58 7.31 11.00
N VAL A 101 9.98 6.04 11.21
CA VAL A 101 10.23 5.46 12.54
C VAL A 101 11.71 5.21 12.80
N ALA A 102 12.39 4.55 11.86
CA ALA A 102 13.81 4.22 11.96
C ALA A 102 14.72 5.28 11.31
N GLY A 103 14.15 6.21 10.55
CA GLY A 103 14.88 7.12 9.68
C GLY A 103 15.40 6.40 8.44
N THR A 104 16.31 7.08 7.73
CA THR A 104 16.94 6.54 6.52
C THR A 104 17.61 5.21 6.81
N SER A 105 17.04 4.16 6.23
CA SER A 105 17.48 2.77 6.26
C SER A 105 17.01 2.09 4.98
N ALA A 106 17.70 1.05 4.53
CA ALA A 106 17.34 0.42 3.26
C ALA A 106 15.87 -0.08 3.20
N PRO A 107 15.32 -0.80 4.19
CA PRO A 107 13.95 -1.31 4.10
C PRO A 107 12.90 -0.20 3.99
N GLY A 108 12.94 0.81 4.88
CA GLY A 108 12.02 1.93 4.84
C GLY A 108 12.15 2.78 3.58
N THR A 109 13.38 3.10 3.18
CA THR A 109 13.63 3.96 2.02
C THR A 109 13.29 3.27 0.69
N ALA A 110 13.51 1.96 0.56
CA ALA A 110 13.07 1.21 -0.62
C ALA A 110 11.55 1.23 -0.78
N LEU A 111 10.80 1.11 0.32
CA LEU A 111 9.33 1.16 0.32
C LEU A 111 8.82 2.55 -0.07
N VAL A 112 9.39 3.61 0.53
CA VAL A 112 9.07 5.01 0.20
C VAL A 112 9.28 5.30 -1.28
N LEU A 113 10.40 4.85 -1.84
CA LEU A 113 10.76 5.16 -3.22
C LEU A 113 10.14 4.18 -4.25
N GLY A 114 9.60 3.05 -3.79
CA GLY A 114 9.16 1.95 -4.63
C GLY A 114 10.23 1.45 -5.61
N LYS A 115 11.51 1.48 -5.19
CA LYS A 115 12.65 1.02 -5.98
C LYS A 115 13.74 0.44 -5.07
N SER A 116 14.59 -0.40 -5.63
CA SER A 116 15.71 -0.99 -4.89
C SER A 116 16.71 0.09 -4.45
N VAL A 117 17.25 -0.06 -3.23
CA VAL A 117 18.28 0.85 -2.70
C VAL A 117 19.36 0.07 -1.97
N GLN A 118 20.53 0.72 -1.85
CA GLN A 118 21.59 0.30 -0.95
C GLN A 118 21.90 1.48 -0.03
N ILE A 119 22.02 1.24 1.28
CA ILE A 119 22.39 2.24 2.28
C ILE A 119 23.62 1.73 3.01
N VAL A 120 24.70 2.53 3.00
CA VAL A 120 26.03 2.09 3.45
C VAL A 120 26.45 2.83 4.71
N GLY A 121 26.65 2.11 5.81
CA GLY A 121 27.24 2.64 7.04
C GLY A 121 26.62 3.96 7.50
N GLN A 122 27.40 5.04 7.43
CA GLN A 122 27.01 6.39 7.85
C GLN A 122 25.90 7.03 7.01
N GLU A 123 25.48 6.40 5.91
CA GLU A 123 24.27 6.83 5.18
C GLU A 123 22.98 6.50 5.94
N HIS A 124 23.04 5.62 6.95
CA HIS A 124 21.93 5.44 7.87
C HIS A 124 21.72 6.70 8.69
N PHE A 125 20.45 7.07 8.88
CA PHE A 125 20.09 8.22 9.69
C PHE A 125 20.49 8.00 11.15
N ASN A 126 20.12 6.85 11.72
CA ASN A 126 20.44 6.50 13.10
C ASN A 126 21.93 6.11 13.24
N PRO A 127 22.75 6.83 14.06
CA PRO A 127 24.15 6.50 14.30
C PRO A 127 24.37 5.10 14.88
N ALA A 128 23.41 4.55 15.62
CA ALA A 128 23.50 3.19 16.16
C ALA A 128 23.58 2.12 15.05
N VAL A 129 23.18 2.46 13.82
CA VAL A 129 23.12 1.54 12.66
C VAL A 129 24.35 1.70 11.76
N HIS A 130 25.29 2.60 12.06
CA HIS A 130 26.45 2.90 11.19
C HIS A 130 27.42 1.73 10.97
N SER A 131 27.37 0.70 11.81
CA SER A 131 28.12 -0.55 11.61
C SER A 131 27.54 -1.46 10.52
N TRP A 132 26.35 -1.13 10.00
CA TRP A 132 25.62 -1.96 9.04
C TRP A 132 25.56 -1.32 7.65
N SER A 133 25.49 -2.17 6.65
CA SER A 133 25.14 -1.81 5.27
C SER A 133 24.04 -2.73 4.80
N CYS A 134 23.12 -2.18 4.02
CA CYS A 134 21.87 -2.84 3.71
C CYS A 134 21.53 -2.69 2.22
N THR A 135 20.97 -3.75 1.62
CA THR A 135 20.42 -3.75 0.26
C THR A 135 18.97 -4.20 0.33
N ALA A 136 18.05 -3.32 -0.07
CA ALA A 136 16.62 -3.60 -0.02
C ALA A 136 15.97 -3.54 -1.40
N VAL A 137 15.05 -4.47 -1.67
CA VAL A 137 14.29 -4.58 -2.92
C VAL A 137 12.81 -4.76 -2.62
N PRO A 138 11.92 -3.87 -3.13
CA PRO A 138 10.48 -4.01 -2.97
C PRO A 138 9.95 -5.18 -3.77
N MET A 139 9.08 -5.96 -3.13
CA MET A 139 8.30 -7.02 -3.75
C MET A 139 6.92 -6.50 -4.11
N HIS A 140 6.46 -6.83 -5.31
CA HIS A 140 5.20 -6.39 -5.85
C HIS A 140 4.22 -7.53 -6.02
N ASP A 141 2.96 -7.18 -5.94
CA ASP A 141 1.88 -8.05 -6.33
C ASP A 141 1.92 -8.22 -7.86
N PRO A 142 2.04 -9.46 -8.38
CA PRO A 142 2.20 -9.68 -9.81
C PRO A 142 0.92 -9.38 -10.62
N ASP A 143 -0.24 -9.27 -9.98
CA ASP A 143 -1.50 -8.98 -10.66
C ASP A 143 -1.76 -7.47 -10.70
N SER A 144 -1.36 -6.73 -9.66
CA SER A 144 -1.69 -5.31 -9.52
C SER A 144 -0.53 -4.33 -9.56
N GLY A 145 0.68 -4.80 -9.32
CA GLY A 145 1.89 -3.98 -9.21
C GLY A 145 2.00 -3.18 -7.91
N SER A 146 1.12 -3.38 -6.92
CA SER A 146 1.29 -2.78 -5.58
C SER A 146 2.45 -3.41 -4.84
N ILE A 147 3.10 -2.67 -3.94
CA ILE A 147 4.09 -3.25 -3.04
C ILE A 147 3.39 -4.15 -2.03
N LEU A 148 3.84 -5.40 -1.94
CA LEU A 148 3.44 -6.35 -0.90
C LEU A 148 4.40 -6.33 0.29
N GLY A 149 5.61 -5.84 0.09
CA GLY A 149 6.61 -5.75 1.13
C GLY A 149 8.03 -5.57 0.58
N ILE A 150 9.01 -5.95 1.37
CA ILE A 150 10.42 -5.72 1.09
C ILE A 150 11.24 -6.97 1.40
N VAL A 151 12.27 -7.24 0.59
CA VAL A 151 13.39 -8.11 0.98
C VAL A 151 14.61 -7.24 1.21
N ASP A 152 15.24 -7.37 2.36
CA ASP A 152 16.44 -6.65 2.74
C ASP A 152 17.56 -7.62 3.13
N ILE A 153 18.77 -7.37 2.64
CA ILE A 153 20.00 -8.02 3.10
C ILE A 153 20.78 -7.01 3.92
N THR A 154 21.03 -7.34 5.18
CA THR A 154 21.76 -6.50 6.14
C THR A 154 23.04 -7.21 6.58
N GLY A 155 24.15 -6.48 6.67
CA GLY A 155 25.44 -7.03 7.06
C GLY A 155 26.56 -6.00 7.01
N GLY A 156 27.79 -6.49 6.79
CA GLY A 156 28.96 -5.65 6.52
C GLY A 156 29.07 -5.23 5.05
N ALA A 157 30.30 -5.16 4.52
CA ALA A 157 30.55 -4.77 3.13
C ALA A 157 29.87 -5.70 2.10
N ASP A 158 29.74 -6.99 2.41
CA ASP A 158 29.14 -7.98 1.51
C ASP A 158 27.63 -7.75 1.26
N ALA A 159 26.93 -7.15 2.23
CA ALA A 159 25.52 -6.79 2.08
C ALA A 159 25.29 -5.71 1.00
N VAL A 160 26.33 -4.98 0.62
CA VAL A 160 26.32 -3.98 -0.47
C VAL A 160 27.34 -4.31 -1.56
N GLY A 161 27.74 -5.57 -1.65
CA GLY A 161 28.64 -6.08 -2.68
C GLY A 161 28.10 -5.88 -4.10
N ALA A 162 29.00 -5.90 -5.08
CA ALA A 162 28.69 -5.56 -6.48
C ALA A 162 27.54 -6.39 -7.08
N ASN A 163 27.41 -7.66 -6.65
CA ASN A 163 26.39 -8.58 -7.16
C ASN A 163 25.20 -8.76 -6.21
N THR A 164 25.26 -8.20 -5.00
CA THR A 164 24.23 -8.42 -3.96
C THR A 164 22.89 -7.85 -4.40
N LEU A 165 22.87 -6.63 -4.95
CA LEU A 165 21.65 -6.04 -5.48
C LEU A 165 21.01 -6.90 -6.59
N SER A 166 21.79 -7.39 -7.53
CA SER A 166 21.28 -8.25 -8.61
C SER A 166 20.75 -9.59 -8.09
N LEU A 167 21.41 -10.18 -7.09
CA LEU A 167 20.95 -11.41 -6.42
C LEU A 167 19.59 -11.21 -5.74
N VAL A 168 19.43 -10.11 -4.98
CA VAL A 168 18.15 -9.81 -4.31
C VAL A 168 17.07 -9.52 -5.33
N GLN A 169 17.37 -8.72 -6.38
CA GLN A 169 16.42 -8.44 -7.46
C GLN A 169 15.99 -9.72 -8.20
N ALA A 170 16.92 -10.62 -8.51
CA ALA A 170 16.62 -11.89 -9.13
C ALA A 170 15.76 -12.79 -8.22
N THR A 171 16.07 -12.81 -6.92
CA THR A 171 15.26 -13.55 -5.93
C THR A 171 13.85 -12.99 -5.85
N VAL A 172 13.70 -11.66 -5.77
CA VAL A 172 12.39 -10.99 -5.74
C VAL A 172 11.60 -11.31 -7.01
N ALA A 173 12.22 -11.22 -8.19
CA ALA A 173 11.56 -11.57 -9.45
C ALA A 173 11.11 -13.04 -9.48
N ALA A 174 11.92 -13.97 -8.96
CA ALA A 174 11.55 -15.37 -8.86
C ALA A 174 10.40 -15.59 -7.87
N ALA A 175 10.41 -14.88 -6.74
CA ALA A 175 9.37 -14.94 -5.72
C ALA A 175 8.04 -14.39 -6.25
N GLU A 176 8.04 -13.25 -6.95
CA GLU A 176 6.86 -12.68 -7.62
C GLU A 176 6.30 -13.62 -8.71
N ALA A 177 7.18 -14.26 -9.49
CA ALA A 177 6.78 -15.27 -10.46
C ALA A 177 6.12 -16.49 -9.80
N GLN A 178 6.70 -16.99 -8.69
CA GLN A 178 6.12 -18.08 -7.91
C GLN A 178 4.75 -17.71 -7.36
N LEU A 179 4.59 -16.47 -6.87
CA LEU A 179 3.30 -15.98 -6.39
C LEU A 179 2.24 -16.01 -7.50
N ARG A 180 2.61 -15.59 -8.71
CA ARG A 180 1.74 -15.65 -9.89
C ARG A 180 1.33 -17.09 -10.21
N ILE A 181 2.28 -18.03 -10.18
CA ILE A 181 2.00 -19.46 -10.43
C ILE A 181 1.04 -20.02 -9.38
N HIS A 182 1.33 -19.84 -8.09
CA HIS A 182 0.47 -20.30 -7.00
C HIS A 182 -0.97 -19.78 -7.12
N ARG A 183 -1.15 -18.52 -7.57
CA ARG A 183 -2.49 -17.94 -7.80
C ARG A 183 -3.20 -18.56 -9.00
N LEU A 184 -2.48 -18.84 -10.08
CA LEU A 184 -3.05 -19.51 -11.26
C LEU A 184 -3.48 -20.94 -10.94
N GLU A 185 -2.69 -21.69 -10.19
CA GLU A 185 -3.02 -23.05 -9.75
C GLU A 185 -4.28 -23.04 -8.87
N HIS A 186 -4.36 -22.13 -7.89
CA HIS A 186 -5.55 -21.97 -7.04
C HIS A 186 -6.81 -21.64 -7.87
N GLN A 187 -6.68 -20.78 -8.89
CA GLN A 187 -7.79 -20.44 -9.79
C GLN A 187 -8.24 -21.62 -10.65
N MET A 188 -7.32 -22.50 -11.06
CA MET A 188 -7.64 -23.70 -11.84
C MET A 188 -8.33 -24.76 -11.00
N ASP A 189 -7.91 -24.94 -9.74
CA ASP A 189 -8.55 -25.85 -8.80
C ASP A 189 -9.96 -25.38 -8.42
N GLU A 190 -10.17 -24.07 -8.24
CA GLU A 190 -11.50 -23.49 -8.03
C GLU A 190 -12.43 -23.69 -9.24
N ARG A 191 -11.92 -23.62 -10.47
CA ARG A 191 -12.70 -23.84 -11.71
C ARG A 191 -13.07 -25.30 -11.97
N ARG A 192 -12.31 -26.25 -11.42
CA ARG A 192 -12.62 -27.70 -11.52
C ARG A 192 -13.73 -28.14 -10.56
N SER A 193 -14.11 -27.29 -9.60
CA SER A 193 -15.27 -27.53 -8.73
C SER A 193 -16.56 -27.24 -9.52
N PRO A 194 -17.43 -28.24 -9.77
CA PRO A 194 -18.58 -28.06 -10.66
C PRO A 194 -19.68 -27.23 -9.97
N GLY A 195 -19.93 -25.99 -10.43
CA GLY A 195 -21.11 -25.26 -9.97
C GLY A 195 -21.18 -23.72 -10.04
N ARG A 196 -20.31 -22.99 -10.77
CA ARG A 196 -20.47 -21.52 -10.91
C ARG A 196 -20.33 -21.01 -12.34
N PRO A 197 -21.30 -20.22 -12.87
CA PRO A 197 -21.21 -19.66 -14.20
C PRO A 197 -20.15 -18.56 -14.26
N ALA A 198 -19.31 -18.61 -15.30
CA ALA A 198 -18.26 -17.64 -15.57
C ALA A 198 -18.87 -16.35 -16.18
N THR A 199 -18.60 -15.21 -15.56
CA THR A 199 -18.79 -13.87 -16.15
C THR A 199 -17.48 -13.38 -16.76
N PRO A 200 -17.53 -12.49 -17.77
CA PRO A 200 -16.39 -12.22 -18.65
C PRO A 200 -15.29 -11.37 -17.98
N ALA A 201 -14.09 -11.53 -18.50
CA ALA A 201 -12.82 -11.02 -17.98
C ALA A 201 -12.78 -9.50 -17.77
N SER A 202 -12.38 -9.08 -16.56
CA SER A 202 -11.74 -7.79 -16.27
C SER A 202 -11.25 -7.74 -14.81
N THR A 203 -10.00 -7.29 -14.62
CA THR A 203 -9.37 -6.83 -13.36
C THR A 203 -9.18 -7.85 -12.23
N LYS A 204 -7.96 -8.40 -12.09
CA LYS A 204 -7.54 -9.17 -10.91
C LYS A 204 -7.19 -8.21 -9.75
N PRO A 205 -7.59 -8.52 -8.51
CA PRO A 205 -7.42 -7.64 -7.35
C PRO A 205 -5.96 -7.55 -6.85
N LEU A 206 -5.62 -6.39 -6.28
CA LEU A 206 -4.34 -6.13 -5.62
C LEU A 206 -4.11 -6.95 -4.32
N TYR A 207 -5.18 -7.47 -3.68
CA TYR A 207 -5.11 -8.13 -2.37
C TYR A 207 -6.10 -9.30 -2.29
N ARG A 208 -5.74 -10.36 -1.54
CA ARG A 208 -6.56 -11.58 -1.35
C ARG A 208 -7.92 -11.27 -0.72
N ASP A 209 -7.95 -10.34 0.23
CA ASP A 209 -9.16 -9.86 0.91
C ASP A 209 -9.20 -8.32 0.86
N SER A 210 -10.00 -7.76 -0.03
CA SER A 210 -10.10 -6.30 -0.21
C SER A 210 -11.48 -5.84 -0.62
N LEU A 211 -11.78 -4.59 -0.32
CA LEU A 211 -12.94 -3.86 -0.81
C LEU A 211 -12.45 -2.76 -1.76
N GLN A 212 -12.77 -2.91 -3.04
CA GLN A 212 -12.45 -1.90 -4.06
C GLN A 212 -13.59 -0.91 -4.21
N ILE A 213 -13.30 0.37 -4.00
CA ILE A 213 -14.28 1.47 -4.03
C ILE A 213 -13.83 2.66 -4.90
N LEU A 214 -12.62 2.63 -5.46
CA LEU A 214 -12.11 3.66 -6.37
C LEU A 214 -12.63 3.46 -7.79
N GLY A 215 -13.14 4.53 -8.41
CA GLY A 215 -13.60 4.55 -9.81
C GLY A 215 -14.84 3.69 -10.07
N ARG A 216 -15.64 3.43 -9.04
CA ARG A 216 -16.77 2.48 -9.10
C ARG A 216 -17.99 3.04 -8.41
N ASP A 217 -19.17 2.81 -8.97
CA ASP A 217 -20.43 3.16 -8.28
C ASP A 217 -20.76 2.19 -7.14
N LEU A 218 -20.33 0.93 -7.27
CA LEU A 218 -20.56 -0.15 -6.32
C LEU A 218 -19.26 -0.82 -5.93
N GLY A 219 -19.15 -1.16 -4.65
CA GLY A 219 -17.96 -1.80 -4.10
C GLY A 219 -17.81 -3.23 -4.57
N LEU A 220 -16.58 -3.59 -4.96
CA LEU A 220 -16.22 -4.96 -5.31
C LEU A 220 -15.45 -5.58 -4.14
N LEU A 221 -16.10 -6.54 -3.47
CA LEU A 221 -15.49 -7.30 -2.39
C LEU A 221 -14.76 -8.50 -2.97
N HIS A 222 -13.45 -8.56 -2.74
CA HIS A 222 -12.62 -9.72 -2.99
C HIS A 222 -12.37 -10.44 -1.68
N VAL A 223 -12.75 -11.71 -1.60
CA VAL A 223 -12.47 -12.55 -0.43
C VAL A 223 -12.24 -13.98 -0.87
N ALA A 224 -11.20 -14.61 -0.35
CA ALA A 224 -10.93 -16.04 -0.57
C ALA A 224 -11.01 -16.44 -2.07
N GLY A 225 -10.47 -15.62 -2.96
CA GLY A 225 -10.46 -15.86 -4.42
C GLY A 225 -11.74 -15.46 -5.17
N ALA A 226 -12.85 -15.19 -4.47
CA ALA A 226 -14.09 -14.75 -5.07
C ALA A 226 -14.20 -13.21 -5.13
N ALA A 227 -14.82 -12.70 -6.19
CA ALA A 227 -15.16 -11.28 -6.36
C ALA A 227 -16.69 -11.11 -6.38
N ILE A 228 -17.20 -10.18 -5.58
CA ILE A 228 -18.64 -9.98 -5.37
C ILE A 228 -18.94 -8.51 -5.37
N THR A 229 -19.81 -8.08 -6.28
CA THR A 229 -20.31 -6.71 -6.28
C THR A 229 -21.37 -6.59 -5.19
N LEU A 230 -21.15 -5.66 -4.26
CA LEU A 230 -22.08 -5.37 -3.19
C LEU A 230 -23.13 -4.35 -3.66
N SER A 231 -24.28 -4.32 -2.98
CA SER A 231 -25.20 -3.19 -3.14
C SER A 231 -24.57 -1.93 -2.56
N GLU A 232 -25.02 -0.76 -2.99
CA GLU A 232 -24.53 0.54 -2.52
C GLU A 232 -24.48 0.61 -0.98
N ARG A 233 -25.61 0.30 -0.32
CA ARG A 233 -25.70 0.34 1.14
C ARG A 233 -24.78 -0.66 1.83
N HIS A 234 -24.63 -1.86 1.27
CA HIS A 234 -23.69 -2.86 1.80
C HIS A 234 -22.23 -2.42 1.60
N THR A 235 -21.90 -1.79 0.47
CA THR A 235 -20.57 -1.21 0.23
C THR A 235 -20.25 -0.16 1.29
N GLU A 236 -21.14 0.80 1.50
CA GLU A 236 -20.95 1.90 2.45
C GLU A 236 -20.78 1.38 3.87
N ILE A 237 -21.66 0.47 4.31
CA ILE A 237 -21.59 -0.15 5.64
C ILE A 237 -20.27 -0.92 5.81
N LEU A 238 -19.90 -1.75 4.82
CA LEU A 238 -18.69 -2.56 4.90
C LEU A 238 -17.42 -1.70 4.88
N ALA A 239 -17.39 -0.65 4.05
CA ALA A 239 -16.29 0.32 4.03
C ALA A 239 -16.15 1.02 5.38
N MET A 240 -17.26 1.42 6.01
CA MET A 240 -17.21 2.05 7.34
C MET A 240 -16.66 1.10 8.41
N MET A 241 -17.08 -0.16 8.44
CA MET A 241 -16.52 -1.11 9.40
C MET A 241 -15.05 -1.44 9.10
N ALA A 242 -14.65 -1.49 7.83
CA ALA A 242 -13.26 -1.74 7.45
C ALA A 242 -12.31 -0.60 7.87
N LEU A 243 -12.78 0.65 7.80
CA LEU A 243 -12.03 1.85 8.19
C LEU A 243 -12.08 2.14 9.70
N HIS A 244 -12.89 1.42 10.48
CA HIS A 244 -13.04 1.60 11.93
C HIS A 244 -12.87 0.23 12.63
N PRO A 245 -11.62 -0.27 12.78
CA PRO A 245 -11.35 -1.59 13.31
C PRO A 245 -11.84 -1.81 14.76
N ASP A 246 -11.89 -0.74 15.56
CA ASP A 246 -12.45 -0.77 16.92
C ASP A 246 -13.97 -1.01 16.95
N GLY A 247 -14.62 -0.84 15.80
CA GLY A 247 -16.05 -1.01 15.59
C GLY A 247 -16.86 0.28 15.72
N LEU A 248 -18.11 0.19 15.28
CA LEU A 248 -19.08 1.28 15.32
C LEU A 248 -20.36 0.82 16.01
N SER A 249 -20.93 1.65 16.86
CA SER A 249 -22.30 1.48 17.32
C SER A 249 -23.29 1.56 16.17
N ALA A 250 -24.52 1.10 16.38
CA ALA A 250 -25.56 1.21 15.37
C ALA A 250 -25.90 2.68 15.04
N GLU A 251 -25.76 3.58 16.02
CA GLU A 251 -25.98 5.02 15.88
C GLU A 251 -24.88 5.65 15.04
N GLU A 252 -23.60 5.46 15.40
CA GLU A 252 -22.48 6.00 14.62
C GLU A 252 -22.45 5.48 13.18
N LEU A 253 -22.78 4.20 12.98
CA LEU A 253 -22.86 3.63 11.64
C LEU A 253 -24.03 4.24 10.84
N SER A 254 -25.15 4.54 11.51
CA SER A 254 -26.30 5.22 10.88
C SER A 254 -25.93 6.61 10.40
N ASP A 255 -25.30 7.41 11.27
CA ASP A 255 -24.90 8.79 10.97
C ASP A 255 -23.86 8.87 9.84
N LYS A 256 -22.99 7.86 9.74
CA LYS A 256 -21.99 7.78 8.67
C LYS A 256 -22.58 7.42 7.30
N VAL A 257 -23.67 6.65 7.26
CA VAL A 257 -24.22 6.07 6.03
C VAL A 257 -25.45 6.82 5.51
N TYR A 258 -26.28 7.38 6.39
CA TYR A 258 -27.52 8.06 6.03
C TYR A 258 -27.42 9.59 6.21
N PRO A 259 -27.69 10.39 5.17
CA PRO A 259 -27.65 11.86 5.24
C PRO A 259 -28.69 12.46 6.19
N ASP A 260 -29.90 11.90 6.20
CA ASP A 260 -31.08 12.54 6.82
C ASP A 260 -31.50 11.90 8.16
N GLY A 261 -30.56 11.27 8.89
CA GLY A 261 -30.88 10.65 10.19
C GLY A 261 -31.87 9.48 10.09
N THR A 262 -31.86 8.76 8.97
CA THR A 262 -32.75 7.61 8.74
C THR A 262 -32.59 6.56 9.87
N SER A 263 -33.73 5.99 10.30
CA SER A 263 -33.89 5.18 11.50
C SER A 263 -32.88 4.03 11.65
N LEU A 264 -32.33 3.87 12.86
CA LEU A 264 -31.55 2.70 13.34
C LEU A 264 -32.12 1.34 12.93
N THR A 265 -33.43 1.27 12.69
CA THR A 265 -34.11 0.08 12.16
C THR A 265 -33.60 -0.33 10.78
N SER A 266 -33.31 0.63 9.90
CA SER A 266 -32.73 0.42 8.58
C SER A 266 -31.33 -0.16 8.67
N ILE A 267 -30.45 0.40 9.52
CA ILE A 267 -29.10 -0.16 9.75
C ILE A 267 -29.17 -1.59 10.25
N ARG A 268 -30.04 -1.89 11.21
CA ARG A 268 -30.20 -3.27 11.71
C ARG A 268 -30.68 -4.23 10.62
N ALA A 269 -31.62 -3.79 9.77
CA ALA A 269 -32.11 -4.58 8.66
C ALA A 269 -31.05 -4.81 7.56
N GLU A 270 -30.29 -3.78 7.18
CA GLU A 270 -29.15 -3.90 6.27
C GLU A 270 -28.06 -4.80 6.86
N MET A 271 -27.77 -4.68 8.16
CA MET A 271 -26.78 -5.55 8.82
C MET A 271 -27.19 -7.02 8.80
N VAL A 272 -28.48 -7.33 9.00
CA VAL A 272 -28.99 -8.70 8.88
C VAL A 272 -28.80 -9.24 7.46
N ARG A 273 -29.12 -8.42 6.44
CA ARG A 273 -28.94 -8.79 5.03
C ARG A 273 -27.47 -8.95 4.66
N LEU A 274 -26.62 -8.04 5.10
CA LEU A 274 -25.17 -8.09 4.89
C LEU A 274 -24.56 -9.32 5.55
N ARG A 275 -24.94 -9.65 6.80
CA ARG A 275 -24.49 -10.88 7.47
C ARG A 275 -24.91 -12.13 6.72
N LYS A 276 -26.16 -12.20 6.25
CA LYS A 276 -26.64 -13.34 5.46
C LYS A 276 -25.86 -13.49 4.16
N LEU A 277 -25.58 -12.38 3.48
CA LEU A 277 -24.76 -12.35 2.27
C LEU A 277 -23.34 -12.85 2.57
N LEU A 278 -22.66 -12.24 3.55
CA LEU A 278 -21.28 -12.58 3.91
C LEU A 278 -21.17 -14.00 4.45
N LEU A 279 -22.15 -14.51 5.20
CA LEU A 279 -22.15 -15.89 5.66
C LEU A 279 -22.14 -16.90 4.49
N ALA A 280 -22.76 -16.56 3.37
CA ALA A 280 -22.81 -17.43 2.19
C ALA A 280 -21.51 -17.40 1.37
N VAL A 281 -20.76 -16.29 1.40
CA VAL A 281 -19.69 -16.03 0.43
C VAL A 281 -18.32 -15.72 1.02
N ALA A 282 -18.30 -15.21 2.25
CA ALA A 282 -17.14 -14.78 3.00
C ALA A 282 -17.39 -14.95 4.52
N PRO A 283 -17.55 -16.19 5.04
CA PRO A 283 -17.90 -16.43 6.45
C PRO A 283 -16.93 -15.77 7.43
N SER A 284 -15.67 -15.63 7.03
CA SER A 284 -14.59 -14.97 7.80
C SER A 284 -14.73 -13.44 7.91
N LEU A 285 -15.70 -12.82 7.24
CA LEU A 285 -15.98 -11.37 7.34
C LEU A 285 -17.34 -11.06 7.96
N VAL A 286 -18.07 -12.06 8.44
CA VAL A 286 -19.40 -11.83 9.04
C VAL A 286 -19.24 -10.88 10.24
N PRO A 287 -19.84 -9.66 10.22
CA PRO A 287 -19.60 -8.66 11.24
C PRO A 287 -20.08 -9.09 12.63
N GLU A 288 -19.29 -8.81 13.65
CA GLU A 288 -19.66 -9.00 15.05
C GLU A 288 -20.71 -7.97 15.50
N SER A 289 -21.30 -8.16 16.69
CA SER A 289 -22.29 -7.23 17.25
C SER A 289 -21.76 -6.60 18.53
N ARG A 290 -22.14 -5.34 18.79
CA ARG A 290 -21.87 -4.59 20.03
C ARG A 290 -20.37 -4.42 20.34
N PRO A 291 -19.63 -3.59 19.58
CA PRO A 291 -20.04 -2.80 18.41
C PRO A 291 -20.07 -3.63 17.12
N TYR A 292 -20.62 -3.07 16.03
CA TYR A 292 -20.48 -3.64 14.69
C TYR A 292 -19.03 -3.48 14.24
N ARG A 293 -18.33 -4.61 14.06
CA ARG A 293 -16.93 -4.65 13.62
C ARG A 293 -16.67 -5.87 12.76
N LEU A 294 -15.67 -5.79 11.90
CA LEU A 294 -15.18 -6.96 11.18
C LEU A 294 -14.30 -7.79 12.11
N PRO A 295 -14.40 -9.14 12.08
CA PRO A 295 -13.58 -10.01 12.92
C PRO A 295 -12.11 -10.05 12.48
N ARG A 296 -11.80 -9.52 11.29
CA ARG A 296 -10.45 -9.39 10.74
C ARG A 296 -10.36 -8.15 9.86
N PRO A 297 -9.13 -7.62 9.64
CA PRO A 297 -8.93 -6.48 8.76
C PRO A 297 -9.41 -6.76 7.33
N LEU A 298 -10.02 -5.76 6.71
CA LEU A 298 -10.38 -5.75 5.30
C LEU A 298 -9.73 -4.53 4.66
N VAL A 299 -8.88 -4.79 3.67
CA VAL A 299 -8.15 -3.73 2.97
C VAL A 299 -9.12 -2.91 2.12
N VAL A 300 -9.08 -1.59 2.22
CA VAL A 300 -9.85 -0.67 1.37
C VAL A 300 -8.87 0.05 0.43
N ASP A 301 -9.06 -0.05 -0.88
CA ASP A 301 -8.15 0.50 -1.89
C ASP A 301 -7.93 2.03 -1.75
N ALA A 302 -8.97 2.78 -1.38
CA ALA A 302 -8.87 4.20 -1.08
C ALA A 302 -7.90 4.52 0.06
N GLU A 303 -7.87 3.70 1.12
CA GLU A 303 -6.93 3.88 2.25
C GLU A 303 -5.49 3.60 1.79
N GLN A 304 -5.30 2.70 0.83
CA GLN A 304 -3.97 2.38 0.31
C GLN A 304 -3.40 3.48 -0.56
N VAL A 305 -4.23 4.13 -1.38
CA VAL A 305 -3.82 5.34 -2.09
C VAL A 305 -3.27 6.35 -1.09
N ARG A 306 -4.02 6.62 0.00
CA ARG A 306 -3.59 7.54 1.05
C ARG A 306 -2.27 7.11 1.69
N ASN A 307 -2.13 5.83 2.03
CA ASN A 307 -0.88 5.30 2.58
C ASN A 307 0.32 5.47 1.64
N TYR A 308 0.14 5.33 0.31
CA TYR A 308 1.20 5.62 -0.65
C TYR A 308 1.54 7.12 -0.72
N LEU A 309 0.51 7.98 -0.67
CA LEU A 309 0.69 9.44 -0.67
C LEU A 309 1.43 9.91 0.59
N ASP A 310 1.06 9.41 1.77
CA ASP A 310 1.72 9.73 3.04
C ASP A 310 3.23 9.38 3.04
N ARG A 311 3.64 8.46 2.15
CA ARG A 311 5.02 8.01 1.98
C ARG A 311 5.72 8.65 0.79
N GLY A 312 5.08 9.57 0.07
CA GLY A 312 5.64 10.18 -1.15
C GLY A 312 5.72 9.24 -2.36
N ALA A 313 5.05 8.08 -2.31
CA ALA A 313 5.06 7.07 -3.36
C ALA A 313 4.05 7.40 -4.48
N HIS A 314 4.11 8.62 -5.02
CA HIS A 314 3.10 9.21 -5.91
C HIS A 314 2.79 8.36 -7.17
N ARG A 315 3.83 7.74 -7.76
CA ARG A 315 3.66 6.87 -8.94
C ARG A 315 2.84 5.62 -8.62
N LEU A 316 3.03 5.03 -7.44
CA LEU A 316 2.27 3.86 -7.01
C LEU A 316 0.84 4.25 -6.64
N ALA A 317 0.66 5.38 -5.95
CA ALA A 317 -0.65 5.93 -5.65
C ALA A 317 -1.48 6.11 -6.94
N LEU A 318 -0.94 6.78 -7.95
CA LEU A 318 -1.62 6.96 -9.24
C LEU A 318 -1.88 5.66 -10.00
N ASN A 319 -0.97 4.68 -9.92
CA ASN A 319 -1.14 3.41 -10.63
C ASN A 319 -2.33 2.60 -10.10
N ILE A 320 -2.60 2.69 -8.80
CA ILE A 320 -3.70 1.97 -8.16
C ILE A 320 -5.00 2.81 -8.10
N TYR A 321 -4.89 4.13 -8.26
CA TYR A 321 -6.03 5.02 -8.28
C TYR A 321 -6.82 4.85 -9.59
N ARG A 322 -8.08 4.39 -9.47
CA ARG A 322 -8.96 4.09 -10.62
C ARG A 322 -10.03 5.16 -10.88
N GLY A 323 -10.01 6.25 -10.11
CA GLY A 323 -11.04 7.29 -10.11
C GLY A 323 -11.55 7.55 -8.69
N GLU A 324 -12.49 8.48 -8.58
CA GLU A 324 -13.05 8.92 -7.30
C GLU A 324 -13.67 7.78 -6.48
N VAL A 325 -13.69 7.96 -5.15
CA VAL A 325 -14.30 7.02 -4.22
C VAL A 325 -15.82 7.05 -4.34
N LEU A 326 -16.43 5.95 -4.79
CA LEU A 326 -17.89 5.77 -4.93
C LEU A 326 -18.61 7.03 -5.44
N PRO A 327 -18.38 7.46 -6.70
CA PRO A 327 -18.75 8.79 -7.18
C PRO A 327 -20.22 9.14 -6.97
N ARG A 328 -21.10 8.13 -7.03
CA ARG A 328 -22.56 8.30 -6.88
C ARG A 328 -23.10 8.11 -5.46
N SER A 329 -22.27 7.65 -4.51
CA SER A 329 -22.72 7.49 -3.12
C SER A 329 -22.91 8.85 -2.46
N LEU A 330 -24.08 9.00 -1.82
CA LEU A 330 -24.46 10.16 -1.03
C LEU A 330 -24.21 9.96 0.48
N ALA A 331 -23.67 8.82 0.91
CA ALA A 331 -23.38 8.58 2.32
C ALA A 331 -22.40 9.65 2.84
N PRO A 332 -22.69 10.30 3.99
CA PRO A 332 -21.86 11.41 4.50
C PRO A 332 -20.38 11.02 4.66
N ALA A 333 -20.12 9.84 5.23
CA ALA A 333 -18.75 9.40 5.48
C ALA A 333 -18.00 9.00 4.20
N ILE A 334 -18.71 8.49 3.19
CA ILE A 334 -18.13 8.19 1.87
C ILE A 334 -17.84 9.47 1.10
N SER A 335 -18.75 10.44 1.12
CA SER A 335 -18.52 11.77 0.53
C SER A 335 -17.30 12.42 1.17
N GLY A 336 -17.20 12.37 2.50
CA GLY A 336 -16.03 12.85 3.23
C GLY A 336 -14.74 12.10 2.86
N LEU A 337 -14.80 10.76 2.68
CA LEU A 337 -13.64 9.97 2.23
C LEU A 337 -13.22 10.34 0.81
N ARG A 338 -14.17 10.49 -0.11
CA ARG A 338 -13.94 10.94 -1.50
C ARG A 338 -13.20 12.26 -1.52
N THR A 339 -13.70 13.27 -0.80
CA THR A 339 -13.05 14.59 -0.71
C THR A 339 -11.65 14.48 -0.12
N ARG A 340 -11.47 13.73 0.98
CA ARG A 340 -10.14 13.57 1.60
C ARG A 340 -9.13 12.93 0.64
N VAL A 341 -9.51 11.85 -0.04
CA VAL A 341 -8.63 11.17 -1.01
C VAL A 341 -8.30 12.10 -2.18
N ALA A 342 -9.29 12.80 -2.73
CA ALA A 342 -9.09 13.71 -3.86
C ALA A 342 -8.15 14.88 -3.51
N VAL A 343 -8.39 15.54 -2.37
CA VAL A 343 -7.55 16.65 -1.90
C VAL A 343 -6.13 16.17 -1.61
N GLN A 344 -5.98 15.06 -0.89
CA GLN A 344 -4.65 14.52 -0.56
C GLN A 344 -3.87 14.13 -1.80
N LEU A 345 -4.53 13.48 -2.79
CA LEU A 345 -3.92 13.10 -4.06
C LEU A 345 -3.44 14.33 -4.83
N ARG A 346 -4.31 15.33 -4.98
CA ARG A 346 -3.99 16.58 -5.65
C ARG A 346 -2.79 17.27 -5.01
N GLU A 347 -2.87 17.54 -3.70
CA GLU A 347 -1.84 18.29 -2.98
C GLU A 347 -0.49 17.58 -3.01
N ALA A 348 -0.45 16.26 -2.78
CA ALA A 348 0.79 15.50 -2.85
C ALA A 348 1.42 15.54 -4.25
N ILE A 349 0.60 15.51 -5.31
CA ILE A 349 1.10 15.52 -6.68
C ILE A 349 1.61 16.89 -7.10
N LEU A 350 0.90 17.97 -6.75
CA LEU A 350 1.32 19.32 -7.13
C LEU A 350 2.59 19.76 -6.40
N ASN A 351 2.78 19.33 -5.15
CA ASN A 351 3.91 19.75 -4.34
C ASN A 351 5.16 18.89 -4.55
N ASP A 352 5.02 17.56 -4.62
CA ASP A 352 6.15 16.65 -4.42
C ASP A 352 6.37 15.64 -5.56
N ALA A 353 5.51 15.59 -6.58
CA ALA A 353 5.63 14.60 -7.65
C ALA A 353 6.58 15.01 -8.78
N SER A 354 7.12 14.01 -9.49
CA SER A 354 7.91 14.25 -10.69
C SER A 354 7.03 14.77 -11.84
N PRO A 355 7.61 15.49 -12.83
CA PRO A 355 6.85 15.97 -13.99
C PRO A 355 6.08 14.87 -14.73
N GLU A 356 6.61 13.65 -14.80
CA GLU A 356 5.94 12.51 -15.44
C GLU A 356 4.70 12.04 -14.67
N VAL A 357 4.79 12.03 -13.34
CA VAL A 357 3.68 11.66 -12.45
C VAL A 357 2.60 12.73 -12.51
N LEU A 358 2.97 14.01 -12.46
CA LEU A 358 2.03 15.12 -12.63
C LEU A 358 1.30 15.05 -13.98
N LEU A 359 2.02 14.80 -15.07
CA LEU A 359 1.38 14.63 -16.38
C LEU A 359 0.42 13.42 -16.44
N SER A 360 0.69 12.37 -15.68
CA SER A 360 -0.20 11.20 -15.60
C SER A 360 -1.47 11.54 -14.81
N TYR A 361 -1.34 12.32 -13.74
CA TYR A 361 -2.47 12.85 -12.97
C TYR A 361 -3.38 13.74 -13.82
N LEU A 362 -2.80 14.60 -14.66
CA LEU A 362 -3.56 15.47 -15.57
C LEU A 362 -4.35 14.71 -16.66
N GLN A 363 -4.17 13.39 -16.78
CA GLN A 363 -5.02 12.55 -17.64
C GLN A 363 -6.28 12.05 -16.94
N LEU A 364 -6.41 12.29 -15.62
CA LEU A 364 -7.60 11.88 -14.86
C LEU A 364 -8.77 12.85 -15.15
N PRO A 365 -10.01 12.33 -15.27
CA PRO A 365 -11.18 13.18 -15.52
C PRO A 365 -11.35 14.32 -14.52
N GLU A 366 -11.10 14.06 -13.23
CA GLU A 366 -11.23 15.04 -12.15
C GLU A 366 -10.13 16.11 -12.15
N ALA A 367 -9.05 15.93 -12.92
CA ALA A 367 -7.98 16.92 -13.09
C ALA A 367 -8.15 17.73 -14.38
N ALA A 368 -9.15 17.42 -15.23
CA ALA A 368 -9.33 18.05 -16.53
C ALA A 368 -9.50 19.58 -16.42
N ASP A 369 -10.25 20.02 -15.40
CA ASP A 369 -10.59 21.44 -15.19
C ASP A 369 -9.69 22.13 -14.14
N ASP A 370 -8.65 21.44 -13.63
CA ASP A 370 -7.76 21.98 -12.61
C ASP A 370 -6.69 22.90 -13.22
N VAL A 371 -7.08 24.15 -13.48
CA VAL A 371 -6.21 25.18 -14.07
C VAL A 371 -4.88 25.33 -13.34
N GLU A 372 -4.89 25.22 -12.00
CA GLU A 372 -3.67 25.32 -11.20
C GLU A 372 -2.73 24.13 -11.49
N ALA A 373 -3.26 22.91 -11.52
CA ALA A 373 -2.46 21.73 -11.84
C ALA A 373 -1.83 21.80 -13.24
N TRP A 374 -2.60 22.24 -14.24
CA TRP A 374 -2.10 22.44 -15.61
C TRP A 374 -1.03 23.53 -15.68
N ARG A 375 -1.19 24.64 -14.95
CA ARG A 375 -0.15 25.68 -14.83
C ARG A 375 1.09 25.16 -14.14
N THR A 376 0.97 24.37 -13.08
CA THR A 376 2.12 23.74 -12.40
C THR A 376 2.93 22.87 -13.36
N ALA A 377 2.25 22.09 -14.23
CA ALA A 377 2.94 21.33 -15.26
C ALA A 377 3.70 22.23 -16.27
N LEU A 378 3.15 23.38 -16.65
CA LEU A 378 3.88 24.35 -17.49
C LEU A 378 5.12 24.91 -16.82
N HIS A 379 5.11 25.12 -15.50
CA HIS A 379 6.27 25.63 -14.79
C HIS A 379 7.38 24.57 -14.68
N LEU A 380 7.00 23.30 -14.49
CA LEU A 380 7.95 22.20 -14.30
C LEU A 380 8.52 21.64 -15.61
N LEU A 381 7.80 21.75 -16.74
CA LEU A 381 8.26 21.22 -18.02
C LEU A 381 9.36 22.07 -18.67
N PRO A 382 10.44 21.45 -19.20
CA PRO A 382 11.48 22.16 -19.94
C PRO A 382 10.91 22.95 -21.13
N PRO A 383 11.44 24.14 -21.47
CA PRO A 383 10.93 24.98 -22.56
C PRO A 383 10.84 24.29 -23.93
N ARG A 384 11.69 23.28 -24.18
CA ARG A 384 11.74 22.50 -25.42
C ARG A 384 11.08 21.13 -25.34
N SER A 385 10.32 20.85 -24.28
CA SER A 385 9.61 19.58 -24.14
C SER A 385 8.47 19.48 -25.17
N PRO A 386 8.37 18.39 -25.95
CA PRO A 386 7.26 18.20 -26.90
C PRO A 386 5.91 18.10 -26.18
N LYS A 387 5.90 17.72 -24.89
CA LYS A 387 4.69 17.64 -24.08
C LYS A 387 4.14 19.02 -23.72
N ARG A 388 4.96 20.07 -23.79
CA ARG A 388 4.58 21.44 -23.41
C ARG A 388 3.48 22.00 -24.32
N SER A 389 3.52 21.70 -25.62
CA SER A 389 2.52 22.21 -26.58
C SER A 389 1.10 21.79 -26.24
N ALA A 390 0.91 20.53 -25.80
CA ALA A 390 -0.39 20.02 -25.38
C ALA A 390 -0.89 20.72 -24.11
N VAL A 391 -0.01 20.90 -23.12
CA VAL A 391 -0.33 21.58 -21.85
C VAL A 391 -0.69 23.06 -22.10
N VAL A 392 0.02 23.77 -22.99
CA VAL A 392 -0.30 25.17 -23.35
C VAL A 392 -1.66 25.26 -24.03
N ALA A 393 -1.97 24.36 -24.96
CA ALA A 393 -3.26 24.35 -25.64
C ALA A 393 -4.42 24.16 -24.64
N HIS A 394 -4.28 23.23 -23.71
CA HIS A 394 -5.30 22.95 -22.68
C HIS A 394 -5.49 24.13 -21.71
N VAL A 395 -4.40 24.76 -21.25
CA VAL A 395 -4.50 25.95 -20.39
C VAL A 395 -5.20 27.10 -21.11
N ALA A 396 -4.90 27.32 -22.40
CA ALA A 396 -5.56 28.37 -23.18
C ALA A 396 -7.06 28.10 -23.38
N GLU A 397 -7.46 26.83 -23.50
CA GLU A 397 -8.87 26.42 -23.57
C GLU A 397 -9.60 26.74 -22.26
N LEU A 398 -9.08 26.28 -21.12
CA LEU A 398 -9.67 26.53 -19.79
C LEU A 398 -9.76 28.05 -19.47
N GLU A 399 -8.75 28.82 -19.86
CA GLU A 399 -8.75 30.29 -19.69
C GLU A 399 -9.69 31.00 -20.66
N GLY A 400 -9.87 30.47 -21.87
CA GLY A 400 -10.80 30.98 -22.87
C GLY A 400 -12.27 30.75 -22.51
N GLU A 401 -12.61 29.59 -21.96
CA GLU A 401 -13.96 29.26 -21.50
C GLU A 401 -14.40 30.11 -20.30
N SER A 402 -13.45 30.52 -19.45
CA SER A 402 -13.68 31.40 -18.29
C SER A 402 -14.12 32.82 -18.69
N VAL A 403 -13.86 33.26 -19.93
CA VAL A 403 -14.20 34.61 -20.43
C VAL A 403 -15.59 34.67 -21.08
N THR A 404 -16.16 33.54 -21.48
CA THR A 404 -17.45 33.47 -22.21
C THR A 404 -18.67 33.14 -21.35
N GLY A 405 -18.48 32.87 -20.05
CA GLY A 405 -19.53 32.43 -19.12
C GLY A 405 -20.08 33.48 -18.15
N HIS A 406 -20.13 34.76 -18.52
CA HIS A 406 -20.79 35.82 -17.74
C HIS A 406 -22.08 36.32 -18.41
#